data_AF-A0A852BTX7-F1
#
_entry.id   AF-A0A852BTX7-F1
#
_cell.length_a   1.000
_cell.length_b   1.000
_cell.length_c   1.000
_cell.angle_alpha   90.00
_cell.angle_beta   90.00
_cell.angle_gamma   90.00
#
_symmetry.space_group_name_H-M   'P 1'
#
loop_
_entity.id
_entity.type
_entity.pdbx_description
1 polymer ?
#
loop_
_entity_poly.entity_id
_entity_poly.type
_entity_poly.pdbx_seq_one_letter_code
_entity_poly.pdbx_strand_id
1 'polypeptide(L)'
;VSDSHVNAVSHFCLPLITLPDLTPLLETLLCYHGGASKEILSSEFLEAVNEAFLKKKISLSASGVSSLWLRHLPSLEKAMLYLLDQLVSIQLNSLEEVACVIKDSFLPQAASHPAIFRIVNEIFKNALLETSGALEIITAIQVFMQLFLEALQNENKQHKFPLKAYFPYHHQPLVAALFKRPFELPTTYWSQHLKHISDILKALVEDTSISSVDDLFEIWFLVAGFGEWLDIAVEQLLKAAVEPYALLWLLAFYYCPQNENQQRTQTMVEAQAVYSHLMTLFSCTVLSVKDLEAAVHSVTDTEQCCIQHLITHLLTYFLLFSSGGHTIAQELIYHITETSDRSKEVCSLLTRTAYRINHDGGDGEEKQRTVKLLNKLLQKMKV
;
A
#
# COMPACT_ATOMS: atom_id res chain seq x y z
N VAL A 1 43.71 7.14 -2.55
CA VAL A 1 43.69 6.13 -3.62
C VAL A 1 43.24 6.84 -4.89
N SER A 2 43.84 6.59 -6.06
CA SER A 2 43.37 7.22 -7.30
C SER A 2 42.13 6.52 -7.84
N ASP A 3 41.24 7.24 -8.51
CA ASP A 3 40.02 6.66 -9.08
C ASP A 3 40.33 5.54 -10.11
N SER A 4 41.42 5.69 -10.86
CA SER A 4 41.93 4.64 -11.76
C SER A 4 42.31 3.34 -11.05
N HIS A 5 42.83 3.43 -9.82
CA HIS A 5 43.19 2.26 -9.03
C HIS A 5 41.94 1.58 -8.47
N VAL A 6 40.94 2.36 -8.02
CA VAL A 6 39.66 1.82 -7.56
C VAL A 6 38.92 1.10 -8.70
N ASN A 7 38.93 1.66 -9.90
CA ASN A 7 38.37 1.02 -11.09
C ASN A 7 39.07 -0.33 -11.38
N ALA A 8 40.41 -0.37 -11.37
CA ALA A 8 41.16 -1.61 -11.58
C ALA A 8 40.85 -2.69 -10.52
N VAL A 9 40.71 -2.29 -9.25
CA VAL A 9 40.32 -3.20 -8.16
C VAL A 9 38.91 -3.75 -8.38
N SER A 10 37.97 -2.94 -8.88
CA SER A 10 36.61 -3.41 -9.19
C SER A 10 36.60 -4.54 -10.23
N HIS A 11 37.42 -4.44 -11.27
CA HIS A 11 37.60 -5.51 -12.25
C HIS A 11 38.27 -6.75 -11.66
N PHE A 12 39.27 -6.57 -10.80
CA PHE A 12 39.96 -7.68 -10.13
C PHE A 12 39.02 -8.48 -9.22
N CYS A 13 38.02 -7.83 -8.63
CA CYS A 13 37.06 -8.46 -7.73
C CYS A 13 36.05 -9.36 -8.46
N LEU A 14 35.81 -9.18 -9.77
CA LEU A 14 34.78 -9.92 -10.53
C LEU A 14 34.76 -11.44 -10.29
N PRO A 15 35.87 -12.19 -10.44
CA PRO A 15 35.88 -13.63 -10.20
C PRO A 15 35.79 -14.01 -8.71
N LEU A 16 35.89 -13.04 -7.80
CA LEU A 16 36.01 -13.24 -6.36
C LEU A 16 34.77 -12.79 -5.58
N ILE A 17 33.76 -12.20 -6.22
CA ILE A 17 32.59 -11.56 -5.56
C ILE A 17 31.90 -12.48 -4.55
N THR A 18 31.81 -13.78 -4.81
CA THR A 18 31.09 -14.72 -3.94
C THR A 18 31.94 -15.26 -2.77
N LEU A 19 33.20 -14.83 -2.64
CA LEU A 19 34.04 -15.24 -1.51
C LEU A 19 33.63 -14.46 -0.25
N PRO A 20 33.23 -15.12 0.85
CA PRO A 20 32.74 -14.44 2.06
C PRO A 20 33.75 -13.44 2.65
N ASP A 21 35.04 -13.76 2.58
CA ASP A 21 36.13 -12.92 3.10
C ASP A 21 36.27 -11.59 2.33
N LEU A 22 35.68 -11.49 1.14
CA LEU A 22 35.75 -10.31 0.30
C LEU A 22 34.61 -9.31 0.58
N THR A 23 33.56 -9.68 1.33
CA THR A 23 32.41 -8.80 1.62
C THR A 23 32.82 -7.41 2.14
N PRO A 24 33.74 -7.28 3.13
CA PRO A 24 34.14 -5.95 3.61
C PRO A 24 34.81 -5.08 2.52
N LEU A 25 35.53 -5.71 1.59
CA LEU A 25 36.13 -5.01 0.45
C LEU A 25 35.05 -4.56 -0.53
N LEU A 26 34.08 -5.42 -0.84
CA LEU A 26 32.94 -5.07 -1.70
C LEU A 26 32.18 -3.87 -1.13
N GLU A 27 31.87 -3.87 0.16
CA GLU A 27 31.20 -2.74 0.81
C GLU A 27 32.03 -1.46 0.76
N THR A 28 33.34 -1.57 1.01
CA THR A 28 34.25 -0.42 0.95
C THR A 28 34.28 0.19 -0.45
N LEU A 29 34.28 -0.65 -1.50
CA LEU A 29 34.23 -0.20 -2.89
C LEU A 29 32.89 0.49 -3.19
N LEU A 30 31.77 -0.13 -2.81
CA LEU A 30 30.42 0.41 -3.02
C LEU A 30 30.22 1.76 -2.32
N CYS A 31 30.79 1.95 -1.14
CA CYS A 31 30.70 3.21 -0.40
C CYS A 31 31.78 4.25 -0.80
N TYR A 32 32.72 3.91 -1.69
CA TYR A 32 33.72 4.85 -2.19
C TYR A 32 33.17 5.68 -3.35
N HIS A 33 32.94 6.97 -3.10
CA HIS A 33 32.35 7.91 -4.07
C HIS A 33 33.41 8.74 -4.84
N GLY A 34 34.70 8.61 -4.49
CA GLY A 34 35.81 9.36 -5.10
C GLY A 34 35.61 10.88 -5.11
N GLY A 35 36.33 11.56 -6.02
CA GLY A 35 36.27 13.02 -6.17
C GLY A 35 35.74 13.50 -7.54
N ALA A 36 35.45 12.59 -8.46
CA ALA A 36 35.01 12.88 -9.82
C ALA A 36 33.49 12.78 -9.97
N SER A 37 32.93 13.47 -10.97
CA SER A 37 31.49 13.43 -11.29
C SER A 37 31.04 12.18 -12.05
N LYS A 38 31.97 11.29 -12.42
CA LYS A 38 31.70 10.06 -13.18
C LYS A 38 31.83 8.84 -12.28
N GLU A 39 31.03 7.82 -12.59
CA GLU A 39 31.13 6.51 -11.93
C GLU A 39 32.53 5.91 -12.12
N ILE A 40 33.09 5.42 -11.01
CA ILE A 40 34.47 4.95 -10.88
C ILE A 40 34.54 3.43 -10.97
N LEU A 41 33.54 2.74 -10.40
CA LEU A 41 33.46 1.29 -10.45
C LEU A 41 33.00 0.84 -11.85
N SER A 42 33.46 -0.33 -12.27
CA SER A 42 33.01 -0.89 -13.54
C SER A 42 31.55 -1.33 -13.47
N SER A 43 30.83 -1.18 -14.59
CA SER A 43 29.43 -1.59 -14.69
C SER A 43 29.27 -3.09 -14.47
N GLU A 44 30.22 -3.89 -14.97
CA GLU A 44 30.24 -5.33 -14.83
C GLU A 44 30.38 -5.74 -13.37
N PHE A 45 31.17 -4.99 -12.58
CA PHE A 45 31.31 -5.24 -11.15
C PHE A 45 30.00 -4.95 -10.42
N LEU A 46 29.38 -3.79 -10.66
CA LEU A 46 28.12 -3.41 -10.02
C LEU A 46 26.99 -4.38 -10.35
N GLU A 47 26.90 -4.84 -11.61
CA GLU A 47 25.94 -5.86 -12.02
C GLU A 47 26.22 -7.21 -11.34
N ALA A 48 27.47 -7.68 -11.34
CA ALA A 48 27.83 -8.97 -10.75
C ALA A 48 27.61 -9.00 -9.23
N VAL A 49 27.88 -7.89 -8.53
CA VAL A 49 27.58 -7.74 -7.10
C VAL A 49 26.06 -7.77 -6.86
N ASN A 50 25.27 -7.05 -7.68
CA ASN A 50 23.82 -7.08 -7.58
C ASN A 50 23.26 -8.49 -7.80
N GLU A 51 23.75 -9.20 -8.81
CA GLU A 51 23.37 -10.58 -9.08
C GLU A 51 23.70 -11.53 -7.92
N ALA A 52 24.89 -11.42 -7.36
CA ALA A 52 25.29 -12.21 -6.22
C ALA A 52 24.42 -11.91 -4.99
N PHE A 53 24.08 -10.64 -4.77
CA PHE A 53 23.20 -10.20 -3.68
C PHE A 53 21.78 -10.73 -3.85
N LEU A 54 21.14 -10.53 -5.02
CA LEU A 54 19.78 -11.00 -5.30
C LEU A 54 19.66 -12.53 -5.18
N LYS A 55 20.71 -13.26 -5.58
CA LYS A 55 20.80 -14.72 -5.44
C LYS A 55 21.21 -15.18 -4.04
N LYS A 56 21.28 -14.28 -3.06
CA LYS A 56 21.69 -14.53 -1.67
C LYS A 56 23.05 -15.24 -1.53
N LYS A 57 23.95 -15.04 -2.50
CA LYS A 57 25.32 -15.58 -2.49
C LYS A 57 26.27 -14.73 -1.65
N ILE A 58 25.92 -13.47 -1.44
CA ILE A 58 26.62 -12.54 -0.57
C ILE A 58 25.59 -11.86 0.34
N SER A 59 26.06 -11.34 1.48
CA SER A 59 25.28 -10.46 2.35
C SER A 59 25.90 -9.07 2.30
N LEU A 60 25.07 -8.04 2.09
CA LEU A 60 25.47 -6.64 2.10
C LEU A 60 24.67 -5.91 3.18
N SER A 61 25.29 -4.90 3.79
CA SER A 61 24.62 -3.94 4.64
C SER A 61 23.63 -3.07 3.85
N ALA A 62 22.66 -2.49 4.56
CA ALA A 62 21.71 -1.52 3.98
C ALA A 62 22.41 -0.34 3.29
N SER A 63 23.55 0.11 3.83
CA SER A 63 24.40 1.14 3.21
C SER A 63 25.01 0.66 1.90
N GLY A 64 25.53 -0.57 1.87
CA GLY A 64 26.12 -1.15 0.64
C GLY A 64 25.09 -1.29 -0.47
N VAL A 65 23.89 -1.78 -0.15
CA VAL A 65 22.78 -1.91 -1.10
C VAL A 65 22.31 -0.54 -1.60
N SER A 66 22.11 0.42 -0.71
CA SER A 66 21.76 1.80 -1.07
C SER A 66 22.80 2.42 -2.00
N SER A 67 24.10 2.30 -1.67
CA SER A 67 25.17 2.83 -2.51
C SER A 67 25.22 2.16 -3.88
N LEU A 68 25.02 0.85 -3.97
CA LEU A 68 24.95 0.12 -5.24
C LEU A 68 23.85 0.68 -6.15
N TRP A 69 22.64 0.84 -5.62
CA TRP A 69 21.48 1.28 -6.38
C TRP A 69 21.49 2.78 -6.73
N LEU A 70 22.10 3.62 -5.89
CA LEU A 70 22.32 5.04 -6.24
C LEU A 70 23.30 5.21 -7.41
N ARG A 71 24.23 4.27 -7.56
CA ARG A 71 25.31 4.32 -8.55
C ARG A 71 24.95 3.61 -9.86
N HIS A 72 24.12 2.58 -9.78
CA HIS A 72 23.78 1.74 -10.91
C HIS A 72 22.27 1.49 -10.99
N LEU A 73 21.58 2.34 -11.76
CA LEU A 73 20.14 2.22 -12.00
C LEU A 73 19.71 0.82 -12.49
N PRO A 74 20.42 0.17 -13.44
CA PRO A 74 20.02 -1.18 -13.88
C PRO A 74 20.03 -2.22 -12.76
N SER A 75 20.86 -2.04 -11.72
CA SER A 75 20.84 -2.92 -10.54
C SER A 75 19.55 -2.76 -9.73
N LEU A 76 19.09 -1.52 -9.54
CA LEU A 76 17.83 -1.23 -8.85
C LEU A 76 16.62 -1.75 -9.64
N GLU A 77 16.58 -1.51 -10.95
CA GLU A 77 15.51 -2.01 -11.83
C GLU A 77 15.43 -3.54 -11.76
N LYS A 78 16.57 -4.23 -11.83
CA LYS A 78 16.63 -5.69 -11.72
C LYS A 78 16.20 -6.20 -10.36
N ALA A 79 16.57 -5.51 -9.28
CA ALA A 79 16.12 -5.83 -7.93
C ALA A 79 14.61 -5.66 -7.78
N MET A 80 14.03 -4.60 -8.36
CA MET A 80 12.60 -4.37 -8.39
C MET A 80 11.84 -5.44 -9.16
N LEU A 81 12.32 -5.84 -10.34
CA LEU A 81 11.72 -6.91 -11.12
C LEU A 81 11.76 -8.25 -10.36
N TYR A 82 12.89 -8.56 -9.72
CA TYR A 82 13.02 -9.75 -8.88
C TYR A 82 12.05 -9.72 -7.69
N LEU A 83 11.88 -8.56 -7.06
CA LEU A 83 10.90 -8.37 -5.98
C LEU A 83 9.46 -8.57 -6.47
N LEU A 84 9.09 -7.95 -7.59
CA LEU A 84 7.74 -8.08 -8.16
C LEU A 84 7.41 -9.53 -8.52
N ASP A 85 8.36 -10.27 -9.11
CA ASP A 85 8.20 -11.70 -9.42
C ASP A 85 7.91 -12.54 -8.16
N GLN A 86 8.63 -12.26 -7.06
CA GLN A 86 8.36 -12.89 -5.77
C GLN A 86 6.99 -12.51 -5.24
N LEU A 87 6.62 -11.22 -5.27
CA LEU A 87 5.37 -10.72 -4.71
C LEU A 87 4.13 -11.23 -5.45
N VAL A 88 4.19 -11.36 -6.78
CA VAL A 88 3.11 -11.93 -7.59
C VAL A 88 2.98 -13.45 -7.35
N SER A 89 4.07 -14.11 -6.97
CA SER A 89 4.07 -15.54 -6.62
C SER A 89 3.49 -15.82 -5.23
N ILE A 90 3.43 -14.81 -4.35
CA ILE A 90 2.82 -14.93 -3.02
C ILE A 90 1.31 -14.91 -3.18
N GLN A 91 0.64 -15.96 -2.71
CA GLN A 91 -0.80 -15.90 -2.50
C GLN A 91 -1.08 -14.87 -1.40
N LEU A 92 -2.01 -13.93 -1.62
CA LEU A 92 -2.37 -12.82 -0.70
C LEU A 92 -3.06 -13.25 0.62
N ASN A 93 -2.58 -14.34 1.20
CA ASN A 93 -3.08 -15.05 2.36
C ASN A 93 -2.41 -14.58 3.66
N SER A 94 -1.33 -13.79 3.57
CA SER A 94 -0.61 -13.16 4.68
C SER A 94 0.13 -11.91 4.21
N LEU A 95 -0.19 -10.75 4.79
CA LEU A 95 0.57 -9.53 4.54
C LEU A 95 1.91 -9.52 5.28
N GLU A 96 2.05 -10.32 6.34
CA GLU A 96 3.32 -10.52 7.02
C GLU A 96 4.37 -11.13 6.08
N GLU A 97 3.99 -12.07 5.22
CA GLU A 97 4.88 -12.66 4.21
C GLU A 97 5.31 -11.63 3.17
N VAL A 98 4.34 -10.85 2.64
CA VAL A 98 4.60 -9.72 1.72
C VAL A 98 5.56 -8.71 2.37
N ALA A 99 5.30 -8.34 3.63
CA ALA A 99 6.14 -7.42 4.38
C ALA A 99 7.55 -7.98 4.63
N CYS A 100 7.68 -9.28 4.94
CA CYS A 100 8.98 -9.94 5.08
C CYS A 100 9.77 -9.90 3.79
N VAL A 101 9.16 -10.24 2.65
CA VAL A 101 9.83 -10.20 1.34
C VAL A 101 10.29 -8.79 0.98
N ILE A 102 9.46 -7.77 1.24
CA ILE A 102 9.84 -6.37 1.01
C ILE A 102 10.95 -5.93 1.99
N LYS A 103 10.91 -6.33 3.27
CA LYS A 103 11.98 -6.02 4.25
C LYS A 103 13.31 -6.67 3.87
N ASP A 104 13.29 -7.94 3.49
CA ASP A 104 14.46 -8.72 3.11
C ASP A 104 15.16 -8.16 1.87
N SER A 105 14.43 -7.42 1.03
CA SER A 105 15.02 -6.75 -0.14
C SER A 105 15.87 -5.53 0.19
N PHE A 106 15.81 -4.98 1.42
CA PHE A 106 16.38 -3.68 1.82
C PHE A 106 15.80 -2.46 1.11
N LEU A 107 14.77 -2.63 0.28
CA LEU A 107 14.15 -1.55 -0.50
C LEU A 107 13.58 -0.43 0.38
N PRO A 108 12.86 -0.70 1.49
CA PRO A 108 12.37 0.37 2.35
C PRO A 108 13.48 1.26 2.92
N GLN A 109 14.60 0.66 3.32
CA GLN A 109 15.75 1.37 3.87
C GLN A 109 16.42 2.19 2.77
N ALA A 110 16.68 1.60 1.61
CA ALA A 110 17.33 2.30 0.50
C ALA A 110 16.48 3.44 -0.08
N ALA A 111 15.15 3.26 -0.11
CA ALA A 111 14.19 4.29 -0.51
C ALA A 111 14.13 5.48 0.46
N SER A 112 14.74 5.41 1.64
CA SER A 112 14.92 6.60 2.47
C SER A 112 15.75 7.67 1.75
N HIS A 113 16.55 7.31 0.74
CA HIS A 113 17.09 8.28 -0.21
C HIS A 113 16.07 8.63 -1.33
N PRO A 114 15.69 9.91 -1.52
CA PRO A 114 14.63 10.30 -2.45
C PRO A 114 14.81 9.85 -3.90
N ALA A 115 16.06 9.78 -4.38
CA ALA A 115 16.34 9.28 -5.74
C ALA A 115 15.89 7.82 -5.93
N ILE A 116 16.18 6.94 -4.97
CA ILE A 116 15.76 5.54 -5.02
C ILE A 116 14.23 5.47 -4.89
N PHE A 117 13.64 6.17 -3.90
CA PHE A 117 12.19 6.20 -3.72
C PHE A 117 11.46 6.54 -5.01
N ARG A 118 11.89 7.60 -5.71
CA ARG A 118 11.22 8.05 -6.94
C ARG A 118 11.27 7.01 -8.04
N ILE A 119 12.40 6.32 -8.21
CA ILE A 119 12.52 5.24 -9.21
C ILE A 119 11.63 4.06 -8.83
N VAL A 120 11.66 3.64 -7.57
CA VAL A 120 10.83 2.55 -7.05
C VAL A 120 9.34 2.86 -7.22
N ASN A 121 8.94 4.07 -6.85
CA ASN A 121 7.57 4.56 -6.97
C ASN A 121 7.11 4.57 -8.44
N GLU A 122 7.99 4.98 -9.36
CA GLU A 122 7.70 4.96 -10.80
C GLU A 122 7.57 3.53 -11.35
N ILE A 123 8.44 2.60 -10.93
CA ILE A 123 8.36 1.19 -11.33
C ILE A 123 7.06 0.56 -10.82
N PHE A 124 6.66 0.82 -9.58
CA PHE A 124 5.37 0.37 -9.05
C PHE A 124 4.18 0.94 -9.83
N LYS A 125 4.23 2.23 -10.16
CA LYS A 125 3.21 2.89 -10.97
C LYS A 125 3.08 2.22 -12.34
N ASN A 126 4.20 1.95 -13.00
CA ASN A 126 4.21 1.23 -14.28
C ASN A 126 3.69 -0.20 -14.14
N ALA A 127 4.13 -0.95 -13.12
CA ALA A 127 3.62 -2.31 -12.86
C ALA A 127 2.11 -2.32 -12.64
N LEU A 128 1.56 -1.31 -11.97
CA LEU A 128 0.12 -1.17 -11.75
C LEU A 128 -0.64 -0.92 -13.06
N LEU A 129 -0.12 -0.05 -13.92
CA LEU A 129 -0.70 0.22 -15.24
C LEU A 129 -0.65 -1.01 -16.14
N GLU A 130 0.49 -1.69 -16.23
CA GLU A 130 0.70 -2.89 -17.04
C GLU A 130 -0.17 -4.07 -16.58
N THR A 131 -0.47 -4.16 -15.28
CA THR A 131 -1.33 -5.21 -14.71
C THR A 131 -2.81 -4.82 -14.64
N SER A 132 -3.19 -3.67 -15.19
CA SER A 132 -4.57 -3.16 -15.14
C SER A 132 -5.14 -3.09 -13.71
N GLY A 133 -4.31 -2.71 -12.73
CA GLY A 133 -4.74 -2.55 -11.35
C GLY A 133 -4.76 -3.83 -10.51
N ALA A 134 -3.89 -4.81 -10.81
CA ALA A 134 -3.85 -6.06 -10.05
C ALA A 134 -3.69 -5.83 -8.54
N LEU A 135 -4.46 -6.59 -7.76
CA LEU A 135 -4.58 -6.42 -6.30
C LEU A 135 -3.26 -6.74 -5.59
N GLU A 136 -2.49 -7.69 -6.13
CA GLU A 136 -1.16 -8.06 -5.67
C GLU A 136 -0.21 -6.86 -5.73
N ILE A 137 -0.28 -6.08 -6.81
CA ILE A 137 0.55 -4.88 -7.00
C ILE A 137 0.11 -3.76 -6.07
N ILE A 138 -1.20 -3.49 -5.97
CA ILE A 138 -1.73 -2.48 -5.03
C ILE A 138 -1.31 -2.81 -3.58
N THR A 139 -1.42 -4.09 -3.22
CA THR A 139 -1.03 -4.57 -1.89
C THR A 139 0.47 -4.39 -1.65
N ALA A 140 1.31 -4.76 -2.63
CA ALA A 140 2.75 -4.54 -2.57
C ALA A 140 3.11 -3.07 -2.36
N ILE A 141 2.44 -2.16 -3.08
CA ILE A 141 2.64 -0.71 -2.95
C ILE A 141 2.29 -0.25 -1.53
N GLN A 142 1.12 -0.65 -1.01
CA GLN A 142 0.66 -0.25 0.32
C GLN A 142 1.59 -0.74 1.42
N VAL A 143 2.01 -2.01 1.36
CA VAL A 143 2.97 -2.58 2.32
C VAL A 143 4.33 -1.90 2.19
N PHE A 144 4.83 -1.69 0.96
CA PHE A 144 6.08 -0.96 0.74
C PHE A 144 6.02 0.45 1.35
N MET A 145 4.94 1.20 1.11
CA MET A 145 4.77 2.55 1.64
C MET A 145 4.79 2.57 3.16
N GLN A 146 4.08 1.64 3.81
CA GLN A 146 4.13 1.50 5.27
C GLN A 146 5.55 1.25 5.79
N LEU A 147 6.26 0.28 5.18
CA LEU A 147 7.61 -0.08 5.59
C LEU A 147 8.63 1.03 5.32
N PHE A 148 8.46 1.77 4.22
CA PHE A 148 9.25 2.95 3.90
C PHE A 148 9.07 4.04 4.95
N LEU A 149 7.84 4.31 5.39
CA LEU A 149 7.58 5.26 6.47
C LEU A 149 8.22 4.82 7.78
N GLU A 150 8.17 3.52 8.11
CA GLU A 150 8.88 2.95 9.27
C GLU A 150 10.39 3.16 9.16
N ALA A 151 10.98 2.88 8.00
CA ALA A 151 12.42 3.06 7.75
C ALA A 151 12.84 4.53 7.90
N LEU A 152 12.10 5.47 7.29
CA LEU A 152 12.38 6.91 7.34
C LEU A 152 12.32 7.49 8.76
N GLN A 153 11.56 6.85 9.65
CA GLN A 153 11.51 7.25 11.05
C GLN A 153 12.67 6.73 11.88
N ASN A 154 13.08 5.49 11.61
CA ASN A 154 14.20 4.85 12.27
C ASN A 154 15.55 5.42 11.82
N GLU A 155 15.61 6.13 10.69
CA GLU A 155 16.81 6.85 10.27
C GLU A 155 17.23 7.96 11.24
N ASN A 156 18.55 8.09 11.40
CA ASN A 156 19.18 9.10 12.25
C ASN A 156 18.70 10.51 11.88
N LYS A 157 18.21 11.24 12.89
CA LYS A 157 17.57 12.57 12.75
C LYS A 157 18.43 13.67 12.08
N GLN A 158 19.71 13.42 11.82
CA GLN A 158 20.64 14.42 11.28
C GLN A 158 20.50 14.65 9.76
N HIS A 159 19.92 13.72 8.99
CA HIS A 159 19.87 13.81 7.52
C HIS A 159 18.50 13.47 6.92
N LYS A 160 17.43 14.13 7.39
CA LYS A 160 16.09 13.94 6.81
C LYS A 160 15.86 14.83 5.59
N PHE A 161 15.50 14.24 4.47
CA PHE A 161 15.08 14.99 3.28
C PHE A 161 13.65 15.55 3.46
N PRO A 162 13.33 16.71 2.85
CA PRO A 162 11.97 17.23 2.88
C PRO A 162 11.02 16.34 2.05
N LEU A 163 9.73 16.30 2.40
CA LEU A 163 8.71 15.52 1.66
C LEU A 163 8.69 15.85 0.16
N LYS A 164 8.94 17.11 -0.20
CA LYS A 164 9.05 17.56 -1.59
C LYS A 164 10.17 16.86 -2.38
N ALA A 165 11.19 16.32 -1.72
CA ALA A 165 12.22 15.54 -2.40
C ALA A 165 11.70 14.17 -2.88
N TYR A 166 10.80 13.55 -2.10
CA TYR A 166 10.16 12.27 -2.43
C TYR A 166 9.00 12.46 -3.41
N PHE A 167 8.18 13.51 -3.21
CA PHE A 167 6.99 13.80 -4.01
C PHE A 167 7.07 15.21 -4.63
N PRO A 168 7.97 15.44 -5.61
CA PRO A 168 8.24 16.78 -6.13
C PRO A 168 7.07 17.41 -6.90
N TYR A 169 6.23 16.59 -7.52
CA TYR A 169 5.14 17.02 -8.40
C TYR A 169 3.75 16.96 -7.75
N HIS A 170 3.65 16.45 -6.51
CA HIS A 170 2.37 16.29 -5.84
C HIS A 170 2.01 17.53 -4.99
N HIS A 171 0.71 17.71 -4.74
CA HIS A 171 0.21 18.74 -3.83
C HIS A 171 0.69 18.48 -2.40
N GLN A 172 1.59 19.32 -1.89
CA GLN A 172 2.31 19.08 -0.63
C GLN A 172 1.40 18.96 0.61
N PRO A 173 0.32 19.75 0.76
CA PRO A 173 -0.62 19.55 1.87
C PRO A 173 -1.28 18.17 1.88
N LEU A 174 -1.59 17.62 0.70
CA LEU A 174 -2.17 16.27 0.61
C LEU A 174 -1.13 15.22 1.01
N VAL A 175 0.09 15.32 0.48
CA VAL A 175 1.21 14.42 0.85
C VAL A 175 1.43 14.45 2.36
N ALA A 176 1.51 15.64 2.96
CA ALA A 176 1.74 15.81 4.39
C ALA A 176 0.59 15.25 5.25
N ALA A 177 -0.65 15.32 4.77
CA ALA A 177 -1.79 14.72 5.45
C ALA A 177 -1.71 13.19 5.41
N LEU A 178 -1.50 12.60 4.24
CA LEU A 178 -1.39 11.15 4.06
C LEU A 178 -0.17 10.54 4.77
N PHE A 179 0.93 11.28 4.88
CA PHE A 179 2.16 10.83 5.55
C PHE A 179 2.03 10.60 7.06
N LYS A 180 0.99 11.15 7.69
CA LYS A 180 0.73 10.87 9.10
C LYS A 180 0.34 9.40 9.23
N ARG A 181 0.92 8.71 10.22
CA ARG A 181 0.54 7.31 10.47
C ARG A 181 -0.65 7.25 11.44
N PRO A 182 -1.62 6.37 11.20
CA PRO A 182 -2.79 6.25 12.06
C PRO A 182 -2.49 6.10 13.54
N PHE A 183 -1.52 5.27 13.91
CA PHE A 183 -1.16 5.02 15.31
C PHE A 183 -0.48 6.21 16.00
N GLU A 184 -0.03 7.22 15.25
CA GLU A 184 0.52 8.47 15.82
C GLU A 184 -0.60 9.43 16.22
N LEU A 185 -1.83 9.18 15.76
CA LEU A 185 -3.00 9.99 16.05
C LEU A 185 -3.94 9.23 16.99
N PRO A 186 -4.43 9.84 18.08
CA PRO A 186 -5.49 9.24 18.87
C PRO A 186 -6.73 8.99 18.01
N THR A 187 -7.40 7.86 18.22
CA THR A 187 -8.53 7.40 17.40
C THR A 187 -9.68 8.41 17.32
N THR A 188 -9.86 9.24 18.36
CA THR A 188 -10.85 10.32 18.40
C THR A 188 -10.63 11.40 17.33
N TYR A 189 -9.42 11.53 16.79
CA TYR A 189 -9.07 12.50 15.75
C TYR A 189 -9.05 11.92 14.34
N TRP A 190 -9.22 10.60 14.17
CA TRP A 190 -9.18 9.96 12.85
C TRP A 190 -10.26 10.50 11.92
N SER A 191 -11.49 10.68 12.40
CA SER A 191 -12.59 11.23 11.59
C SER A 191 -12.32 12.65 11.09
N GLN A 192 -11.80 13.52 11.95
CA GLN A 192 -11.44 14.89 11.58
C GLN A 192 -10.28 14.90 10.59
N HIS A 193 -9.29 14.02 10.78
CA HIS A 193 -8.15 13.92 9.89
C HIS A 193 -8.53 13.41 8.50
N LEU A 194 -9.38 12.39 8.43
CA LEU A 194 -9.90 11.87 7.17
C LEU A 194 -10.79 12.87 6.44
N LYS A 195 -11.62 13.62 7.17
CA LYS A 195 -12.37 14.75 6.59
C LYS A 195 -11.42 15.76 5.96
N HIS A 196 -10.34 16.11 6.65
CA HIS A 196 -9.33 17.02 6.10
C HIS A 196 -8.64 16.48 4.83
N ILE A 197 -8.29 15.19 4.79
CA ILE A 197 -7.76 14.53 3.59
C ILE A 197 -8.78 14.64 2.45
N SER A 198 -10.04 14.28 2.70
CA SER A 198 -11.11 14.35 1.71
C SER A 198 -11.34 15.77 1.19
N ASP A 199 -11.31 16.77 2.06
CA ASP A 199 -11.55 18.18 1.68
C ASP A 199 -10.41 18.69 0.77
N ILE A 200 -9.16 18.37 1.09
CA ILE A 200 -8.01 18.70 0.22
C ILE A 200 -8.15 17.99 -1.12
N LEU A 201 -8.44 16.69 -1.10
CA LEU A 201 -8.53 15.87 -2.30
C LEU A 201 -9.66 16.33 -3.21
N LYS A 202 -10.82 16.64 -2.64
CA LYS A 202 -11.97 17.19 -3.36
C LYS A 202 -11.65 18.53 -3.99
N ALA A 203 -11.02 19.44 -3.24
CA ALA A 203 -10.61 20.73 -3.76
C ALA A 203 -9.63 20.61 -4.93
N LEU A 204 -8.73 19.62 -4.90
CA LEU A 204 -7.83 19.34 -6.02
C LEU A 204 -8.59 18.79 -7.22
N VAL A 205 -9.35 17.72 -7.04
CA VAL A 205 -10.02 16.99 -8.13
C VAL A 205 -11.11 17.81 -8.81
N GLU A 206 -11.78 18.71 -8.07
CA GLU A 206 -12.80 19.61 -8.62
C GLU A 206 -12.23 20.92 -9.17
N ASP A 207 -10.92 21.18 -9.00
CA ASP A 207 -10.25 22.32 -9.62
C ASP A 207 -10.18 22.11 -11.14
N THR A 208 -10.60 23.12 -11.89
CA THR A 208 -10.59 23.12 -13.36
C THR A 208 -9.18 23.08 -13.95
N SER A 209 -8.14 23.28 -13.12
CA SER A 209 -6.74 23.11 -13.51
C SER A 209 -6.35 21.64 -13.74
N ILE A 210 -7.04 20.69 -13.09
CA ILE A 210 -6.85 19.25 -13.28
C ILE A 210 -7.69 18.82 -14.48
N SER A 211 -7.06 18.82 -15.65
CA SER A 211 -7.76 18.69 -16.93
C SER A 211 -7.43 17.41 -17.68
N SER A 212 -6.45 16.62 -17.20
CA SER A 212 -6.07 15.35 -17.82
C SER A 212 -6.38 14.14 -16.95
N VAL A 213 -6.63 12.99 -17.61
CA VAL A 213 -6.78 11.69 -16.96
C VAL A 213 -5.50 11.28 -16.23
N ASP A 214 -4.34 11.69 -16.77
CA ASP A 214 -3.03 11.39 -16.19
C ASP A 214 -2.84 12.08 -14.84
N ASP A 215 -3.26 13.36 -14.71
CA ASP A 215 -3.19 14.09 -13.44
C ASP A 215 -4.07 13.46 -12.36
N LEU A 216 -5.27 12.98 -12.73
CA LEU A 216 -6.16 12.26 -11.82
C LEU A 216 -5.56 10.93 -11.37
N PHE A 217 -4.90 10.21 -12.29
CA PHE A 217 -4.22 8.96 -11.98
C PHE A 217 -3.07 9.18 -11.00
N GLU A 218 -2.24 10.21 -11.17
CA GLU A 218 -1.15 10.53 -10.23
C GLU A 218 -1.68 10.82 -8.82
N ILE A 219 -2.77 11.58 -8.71
CA ILE A 219 -3.41 11.85 -7.42
C ILE A 219 -3.99 10.58 -6.81
N TRP A 220 -4.68 9.76 -7.61
CA TRP A 220 -5.23 8.51 -7.14
C TRP A 220 -4.13 7.54 -6.70
N PHE A 221 -3.05 7.42 -7.46
CA PHE A 221 -1.91 6.56 -7.15
C PHE A 221 -1.28 6.94 -5.81
N LEU A 222 -1.11 8.26 -5.57
CA LEU A 222 -0.67 8.75 -4.27
C LEU A 222 -1.60 8.26 -3.15
N VAL A 223 -2.92 8.47 -3.28
CA VAL A 223 -3.90 8.04 -2.25
C VAL A 223 -3.90 6.53 -2.06
N ALA A 224 -3.84 5.76 -3.15
CA ALA A 224 -3.83 4.30 -3.13
C ALA A 224 -2.63 3.72 -2.38
N GLY A 225 -1.48 4.40 -2.44
CA GLY A 225 -0.29 4.03 -1.66
C GLY A 225 -0.46 4.14 -0.15
N PHE A 226 -1.41 4.96 0.34
CA PHE A 226 -1.75 5.10 1.76
C PHE A 226 -3.09 4.42 2.09
N GLY A 227 -3.26 3.18 1.61
CA GLY A 227 -4.51 2.43 1.73
C GLY A 227 -5.04 2.22 3.16
N GLU A 228 -4.17 2.29 4.16
CA GLU A 228 -4.56 2.21 5.58
C GLU A 228 -5.58 3.29 5.96
N TRP A 229 -5.44 4.52 5.43
CA TRP A 229 -6.40 5.59 5.66
C TRP A 229 -7.78 5.28 5.06
N LEU A 230 -7.85 4.53 3.96
CA LEU A 230 -9.11 4.15 3.33
C LEU A 230 -9.85 3.09 4.15
N ASP A 231 -9.12 2.12 4.68
CA ASP A 231 -9.66 1.14 5.62
C ASP A 231 -10.19 1.82 6.90
N ILE A 232 -9.46 2.81 7.41
CA ILE A 232 -9.89 3.58 8.57
C ILE A 232 -11.12 4.42 8.22
N ALA A 233 -11.23 4.94 6.99
CA ALA A 233 -12.43 5.67 6.57
C ALA A 233 -13.68 4.80 6.59
N VAL A 234 -13.60 3.56 6.10
CA VAL A 234 -14.72 2.60 6.21
C VAL A 234 -15.03 2.25 7.66
N GLU A 235 -14.01 2.03 8.49
CA GLU A 235 -14.21 1.76 9.92
C GLU A 235 -14.87 2.93 10.65
N GLN A 236 -14.44 4.16 10.38
CA GLN A 236 -14.98 5.37 11.01
C GLN A 236 -16.42 5.62 10.57
N LEU A 237 -16.80 5.32 9.32
CA LEU A 237 -18.19 5.38 8.88
C LEU A 237 -19.11 4.50 9.73
N LEU A 238 -18.65 3.30 10.11
CA LEU A 238 -19.47 2.34 10.85
C LEU A 238 -19.46 2.55 12.36
N LYS A 239 -18.32 2.97 12.93
CA LYS A 239 -18.13 3.07 14.39
C LYS A 239 -18.35 4.46 14.95
N ALA A 240 -18.05 5.51 14.20
CA ALA A 240 -18.09 6.86 14.71
C ALA A 240 -19.40 7.55 14.30
N ALA A 241 -19.91 8.43 15.18
CA ALA A 241 -21.03 9.31 14.85
C ALA A 241 -20.53 10.46 13.94
N VAL A 242 -20.10 10.13 12.73
CA VAL A 242 -19.50 11.05 11.77
C VAL A 242 -20.47 11.38 10.64
N GLU A 243 -20.35 12.59 10.11
CA GLU A 243 -21.03 12.96 8.88
C GLU A 243 -20.44 12.12 7.73
N PRO A 244 -21.25 11.30 7.04
CA PRO A 244 -20.73 10.28 6.12
C PRO A 244 -20.22 10.88 4.81
N TYR A 245 -20.65 12.09 4.47
CA TYR A 245 -20.41 12.70 3.16
C TYR A 245 -18.92 12.76 2.77
N ALA A 246 -18.05 13.26 3.66
CA ALA A 246 -16.62 13.39 3.35
C ALA A 246 -15.95 12.02 3.17
N LEU A 247 -16.27 11.05 4.02
CA LEU A 247 -15.64 9.72 3.96
C LEU A 247 -16.14 8.92 2.75
N LEU A 248 -17.44 8.99 2.45
CA LEU A 248 -17.99 8.38 1.24
C LEU A 248 -17.39 9.03 -0.01
N TRP A 249 -17.14 10.35 -0.03
CA TRP A 249 -16.52 11.02 -1.16
C TRP A 249 -15.11 10.51 -1.41
N LEU A 250 -14.31 10.39 -0.34
CA LEU A 250 -12.95 9.82 -0.40
C LEU A 250 -12.96 8.40 -0.96
N LEU A 251 -13.88 7.56 -0.49
CA LEU A 251 -14.01 6.18 -0.93
C LEU A 251 -14.51 6.08 -2.37
N ALA A 252 -15.49 6.89 -2.76
CA ALA A 252 -15.98 6.96 -4.13
C ALA A 252 -14.86 7.39 -5.10
N PHE A 253 -14.01 8.33 -4.71
CA PHE A 253 -12.83 8.69 -5.49
C PHE A 253 -11.83 7.53 -5.59
N TYR A 254 -11.56 6.81 -4.49
CA TYR A 254 -10.62 5.70 -4.52
C TYR A 254 -11.07 4.54 -5.41
N TYR A 255 -12.35 4.15 -5.35
CA TYR A 255 -12.87 3.04 -6.14
C TYR A 255 -13.23 3.43 -7.57
N CYS A 256 -13.58 4.70 -7.81
CA CYS A 256 -13.99 5.21 -9.11
C CYS A 256 -13.19 6.48 -9.49
N PRO A 257 -11.85 6.42 -9.62
CA PRO A 257 -11.02 7.63 -9.80
C PRO A 257 -11.27 8.37 -11.11
N GLN A 258 -11.70 7.66 -12.15
CA GLN A 258 -11.98 8.22 -13.46
C GLN A 258 -13.36 8.86 -13.57
N ASN A 259 -14.23 8.70 -12.55
CA ASN A 259 -15.57 9.25 -12.62
C ASN A 259 -15.52 10.78 -12.65
N GLU A 260 -16.19 11.36 -13.64
CA GLU A 260 -16.44 12.79 -13.68
C GLU A 260 -17.29 13.24 -12.48
N ASN A 261 -17.36 14.54 -12.21
CA ASN A 261 -18.10 15.08 -11.05
C ASN A 261 -19.56 14.61 -10.99
N GLN A 262 -20.24 14.48 -12.14
CA GLN A 262 -21.63 13.98 -12.19
C GLN A 262 -21.71 12.49 -11.85
N GLN A 263 -20.86 11.65 -12.47
CA GLN A 263 -20.80 10.22 -12.18
C GLN A 263 -20.40 9.93 -10.73
N ARG A 264 -19.47 10.72 -10.18
CA ARG A 264 -19.06 10.63 -8.77
C ARG A 264 -20.20 11.02 -7.84
N THR A 265 -20.99 12.04 -8.19
CA THR A 265 -22.20 12.41 -7.44
C THR A 265 -23.22 11.27 -7.44
N GLN A 266 -23.40 10.58 -8.56
CA GLN A 266 -24.27 9.40 -8.62
C GLN A 266 -23.73 8.25 -7.75
N THR A 267 -22.44 7.94 -7.86
CA THR A 267 -21.76 6.93 -7.02
C THR A 267 -21.95 7.22 -5.54
N MET A 268 -21.87 8.51 -5.17
CA MET A 268 -22.08 8.98 -3.80
C MET A 268 -23.51 8.74 -3.31
N VAL A 269 -24.52 9.00 -4.14
CA VAL A 269 -25.93 8.77 -3.79
C VAL A 269 -26.19 7.28 -3.56
N GLU A 270 -25.67 6.43 -4.45
CA GLU A 270 -25.79 4.98 -4.35
C GLU A 270 -25.07 4.44 -3.10
N ALA A 271 -23.82 4.85 -2.87
CA ALA A 271 -23.07 4.46 -1.67
C ALA A 271 -23.72 4.95 -0.38
N GLN A 272 -24.27 6.17 -0.37
CA GLN A 272 -25.01 6.73 0.76
C GLN A 272 -26.30 5.94 1.04
N ALA A 273 -27.00 5.49 0.00
CA ALA A 273 -28.20 4.68 0.16
C ALA A 273 -27.89 3.32 0.81
N VAL A 274 -26.86 2.61 0.33
CA VAL A 274 -26.39 1.36 0.93
C VAL A 274 -25.94 1.58 2.37
N TYR A 275 -25.07 2.58 2.60
CA TYR A 275 -24.60 2.93 3.94
C TYR A 275 -25.77 3.20 4.90
N SER A 276 -26.77 3.97 4.48
CA SER A 276 -27.91 4.31 5.33
C SER A 276 -28.70 3.06 5.73
N HIS A 277 -28.90 2.11 4.82
CA HIS A 277 -29.51 0.81 5.14
C HIS A 277 -28.62 -0.04 6.06
N LEU A 278 -27.30 -0.06 5.85
CA LEU A 278 -26.40 -0.75 6.78
C LEU A 278 -26.47 -0.16 8.18
N MET A 279 -26.56 1.16 8.31
CA MET A 279 -26.67 1.81 9.62
C MET A 279 -28.01 1.55 10.32
N THR A 280 -29.12 1.34 9.60
CA THR A 280 -30.37 0.88 10.23
C THR A 280 -30.24 -0.55 10.77
N LEU A 281 -29.50 -1.41 10.06
CA LEU A 281 -29.24 -2.79 10.45
C LEU A 281 -28.13 -2.93 11.51
N PHE A 282 -27.28 -1.92 11.69
CA PHE A 282 -26.10 -2.00 12.56
C PHE A 282 -26.44 -2.31 14.02
N SER A 283 -27.60 -1.83 14.49
CA SER A 283 -28.10 -2.09 15.85
C SER A 283 -28.88 -3.39 16.00
N CYS A 284 -29.16 -4.10 14.90
CA CYS A 284 -29.89 -5.37 14.93
C CYS A 284 -28.96 -6.51 15.40
N THR A 285 -29.41 -7.25 16.41
CA THR A 285 -28.68 -8.42 16.94
C THR A 285 -29.01 -9.71 16.20
N VAL A 286 -30.15 -9.75 15.52
CA VAL A 286 -30.59 -10.85 14.67
C VAL A 286 -30.71 -10.31 13.26
N LEU A 287 -29.86 -10.81 12.37
CA LEU A 287 -29.84 -10.48 10.95
C LEU A 287 -29.80 -11.77 10.14
N SER A 288 -30.34 -11.72 8.93
CA SER A 288 -30.20 -12.76 7.92
C SER A 288 -29.42 -12.24 6.71
N VAL A 289 -28.87 -13.16 5.92
CA VAL A 289 -28.21 -12.82 4.65
C VAL A 289 -29.14 -12.03 3.72
N LYS A 290 -30.42 -12.39 3.68
CA LYS A 290 -31.45 -11.73 2.84
C LYS A 290 -31.66 -10.26 3.20
N ASP A 291 -31.50 -9.89 4.47
CA ASP A 291 -31.64 -8.50 4.90
C ASP A 291 -30.54 -7.63 4.29
N LEU A 292 -29.31 -8.18 4.18
CA LEU A 292 -28.18 -7.51 3.55
C LEU A 292 -28.27 -7.52 2.02
N GLU A 293 -28.72 -8.62 1.42
CA GLU A 293 -28.98 -8.69 -0.02
C GLU A 293 -30.02 -7.65 -0.44
N ALA A 294 -31.10 -7.48 0.32
CA ALA A 294 -32.11 -6.46 0.07
C ALA A 294 -31.54 -5.04 0.14
N ALA A 295 -30.65 -4.76 1.10
CA ALA A 295 -29.98 -3.47 1.22
C ALA A 295 -29.14 -3.13 -0.03
N VAL A 296 -28.45 -4.12 -0.62
CA VAL A 296 -27.63 -3.95 -1.82
C VAL A 296 -28.48 -3.89 -3.08
N HIS A 297 -29.43 -4.81 -3.25
CA HIS A 297 -30.27 -4.90 -4.44
C HIS A 297 -31.19 -3.70 -4.64
N SER A 298 -31.51 -2.96 -3.59
CA SER A 298 -32.26 -1.70 -3.71
C SER A 298 -31.53 -0.59 -4.47
N VAL A 299 -30.22 -0.76 -4.72
CA VAL A 299 -29.34 0.27 -5.29
C VAL A 299 -28.67 -0.19 -6.60
N THR A 300 -28.45 -1.49 -6.80
CA THR A 300 -27.62 -2.03 -7.89
C THR A 300 -28.34 -2.27 -9.22
N ASP A 301 -29.22 -1.36 -9.66
CA ASP A 301 -29.80 -1.43 -11.02
C ASP A 301 -28.81 -0.95 -12.10
N THR A 302 -27.65 -0.41 -11.71
CA THR A 302 -26.63 0.17 -12.60
C THR A 302 -25.40 -0.74 -12.78
N GLU A 303 -25.06 -1.05 -14.03
CA GLU A 303 -23.99 -1.97 -14.48
C GLU A 303 -22.54 -1.55 -14.13
N GLN A 304 -22.32 -0.59 -13.22
CA GLN A 304 -20.99 -0.01 -13.01
C GLN A 304 -20.16 -0.86 -12.02
N CYS A 305 -19.13 -1.54 -12.53
CA CYS A 305 -18.26 -2.43 -11.75
C CYS A 305 -17.62 -1.75 -10.51
N CYS A 306 -17.20 -0.49 -10.63
CA CYS A 306 -16.41 0.19 -9.60
C CYS A 306 -17.15 0.41 -8.27
N ILE A 307 -18.45 0.71 -8.29
CA ILE A 307 -19.21 0.90 -7.05
C ILE A 307 -19.40 -0.42 -6.29
N GLN A 308 -19.36 -1.54 -6.99
CA GLN A 308 -19.50 -2.86 -6.37
C GLN A 308 -18.33 -3.18 -5.44
N HIS A 309 -17.12 -2.71 -5.76
CA HIS A 309 -15.95 -2.82 -4.89
C HIS A 309 -16.13 -2.01 -3.59
N LEU A 310 -16.63 -0.78 -3.70
CA LEU A 310 -16.98 0.04 -2.53
C LEU A 310 -18.04 -0.64 -1.65
N ILE A 311 -19.12 -1.16 -2.26
CA ILE A 311 -20.17 -1.88 -1.54
C ILE A 311 -19.59 -3.13 -0.86
N THR A 312 -18.72 -3.87 -1.55
CA THR A 312 -18.04 -5.05 -0.99
C THR A 312 -17.18 -4.68 0.22
N HIS A 313 -16.48 -3.54 0.19
CA HIS A 313 -15.72 -3.03 1.33
C HIS A 313 -16.64 -2.65 2.51
N LEU A 314 -17.70 -1.89 2.26
CA LEU A 314 -18.69 -1.50 3.28
C LEU A 314 -19.32 -2.73 3.94
N LEU A 315 -19.74 -3.72 3.14
CA LEU A 315 -20.30 -4.98 3.63
C LEU A 315 -19.30 -5.76 4.47
N THR A 316 -18.06 -5.94 3.97
CA THR A 316 -17.02 -6.68 4.68
C THR A 316 -16.79 -6.09 6.06
N TYR A 317 -16.68 -4.76 6.16
CA TYR A 317 -16.47 -4.08 7.44
C TYR A 317 -17.73 -4.10 8.32
N PHE A 318 -18.93 -4.02 7.73
CA PHE A 318 -20.18 -4.18 8.47
C PHE A 318 -20.25 -5.55 9.16
N LEU A 319 -19.85 -6.63 8.47
CA LEU A 319 -19.78 -7.98 9.04
C LEU A 319 -18.78 -8.06 10.21
N LEU A 320 -17.66 -7.34 10.12
CA LEU A 320 -16.60 -7.35 11.12
C LEU A 320 -16.86 -6.49 12.35
N PHE A 321 -17.75 -5.50 12.26
CA PHE A 321 -17.94 -4.51 13.33
C PHE A 321 -19.38 -4.41 13.86
N SER A 322 -20.40 -4.91 13.15
CA SER A 322 -21.78 -4.94 13.67
C SER A 322 -22.08 -6.25 14.41
N SER A 323 -22.84 -6.18 15.51
CA SER A 323 -23.16 -7.36 16.32
C SER A 323 -23.93 -8.43 15.54
N GLY A 324 -24.96 -8.05 14.77
CA GLY A 324 -25.70 -8.96 13.90
C GLY A 324 -24.86 -9.47 12.73
N GLY A 325 -24.01 -8.62 12.14
CA GLY A 325 -23.13 -9.01 11.03
C GLY A 325 -22.17 -10.13 11.40
N HIS A 326 -21.62 -10.12 12.62
CA HIS A 326 -20.76 -11.20 13.10
C HIS A 326 -21.44 -12.58 13.07
N THR A 327 -22.76 -12.64 13.26
CA THR A 327 -23.50 -13.90 13.32
C THR A 327 -23.65 -14.54 11.94
N ILE A 328 -23.78 -13.73 10.88
CA ILE A 328 -24.00 -14.16 9.50
C ILE A 328 -22.75 -14.05 8.62
N ALA A 329 -21.65 -13.48 9.13
CA ALA A 329 -20.45 -13.19 8.35
C ALA A 329 -19.92 -14.39 7.56
N GLN A 330 -19.95 -15.59 8.16
CA GLN A 330 -19.47 -16.79 7.48
C GLN A 330 -20.36 -17.22 6.32
N GLU A 331 -21.68 -17.11 6.49
CA GLU A 331 -22.67 -17.49 5.48
C GLU A 331 -22.60 -16.51 4.30
N LEU A 332 -22.56 -15.20 4.58
CA LEU A 332 -22.49 -14.20 3.53
C LEU A 332 -21.16 -14.24 2.77
N ILE A 333 -20.01 -14.41 3.46
CA ILE A 333 -18.72 -14.52 2.77
C ILE A 333 -18.70 -15.77 1.89
N TYR A 334 -19.21 -16.91 2.37
CA TYR A 334 -19.33 -18.12 1.56
C TYR A 334 -20.18 -17.87 0.30
N HIS A 335 -21.33 -17.21 0.45
CA HIS A 335 -22.19 -16.84 -0.68
C HIS A 335 -21.47 -15.91 -1.67
N ILE A 336 -20.77 -14.87 -1.21
CA ILE A 336 -20.01 -13.96 -2.08
C ILE A 336 -18.89 -14.71 -2.82
N THR A 337 -18.20 -15.63 -2.15
CA THR A 337 -17.10 -16.40 -2.75
C THR A 337 -17.56 -17.45 -3.76
N GLU A 338 -18.76 -18.01 -3.59
CA GLU A 338 -19.30 -19.03 -4.49
C GLU A 338 -19.97 -18.41 -5.73
N THR A 339 -20.57 -17.22 -5.59
CA THR A 339 -21.37 -16.57 -6.64
C THR A 339 -20.62 -15.52 -7.45
N SER A 340 -19.44 -15.07 -7.01
CA SER A 340 -18.73 -13.96 -7.66
C SER A 340 -17.21 -14.16 -7.70
N ASP A 341 -16.55 -13.53 -8.68
CA ASP A 341 -15.08 -13.43 -8.77
C ASP A 341 -14.48 -12.46 -7.73
N ARG A 342 -15.26 -12.04 -6.72
CA ARG A 342 -14.82 -11.10 -5.67
C ARG A 342 -14.15 -11.77 -4.47
N SER A 343 -13.95 -13.10 -4.53
CA SER A 343 -13.29 -13.87 -3.47
C SER A 343 -11.91 -13.30 -3.11
N LYS A 344 -11.13 -12.90 -4.13
CA LYS A 344 -9.80 -12.28 -3.96
C LYS A 344 -9.87 -10.93 -3.27
N GLU A 345 -10.84 -10.10 -3.63
CA GLU A 345 -11.05 -8.78 -3.03
C GLU A 345 -11.42 -8.90 -1.55
N VAL A 346 -12.41 -9.73 -1.22
CA VAL A 346 -12.81 -9.98 0.18
C VAL A 346 -11.63 -10.55 0.97
N CYS A 347 -10.88 -11.50 0.41
CA CYS A 347 -9.69 -12.06 1.06
C CYS A 347 -8.67 -10.97 1.37
N SER A 348 -8.34 -10.12 0.39
CA SER A 348 -7.39 -9.02 0.58
C SER A 348 -7.85 -8.02 1.65
N LEU A 349 -9.12 -7.62 1.64
CA LEU A 349 -9.69 -6.74 2.67
C LEU A 349 -9.57 -7.36 4.08
N LEU A 350 -9.90 -8.64 4.22
CA LEU A 350 -9.79 -9.36 5.50
C LEU A 350 -8.33 -9.46 5.95
N THR A 351 -7.41 -9.82 5.05
CA THR A 351 -5.97 -9.93 5.37
C THR A 351 -5.39 -8.57 5.76
N ARG A 352 -5.76 -7.48 5.05
CA ARG A 352 -5.34 -6.11 5.37
C ARG A 352 -5.85 -5.64 6.72
N THR A 353 -7.12 -5.92 7.00
CA THR A 353 -7.74 -5.60 8.29
C THR A 353 -7.07 -6.37 9.43
N ALA A 354 -6.81 -7.67 9.26
CA ALA A 354 -6.12 -8.49 10.26
C ALA A 354 -4.71 -7.98 10.54
N TYR A 355 -3.94 -7.69 9.48
CA TYR A 355 -2.58 -7.15 9.60
C TYR A 355 -2.57 -5.84 10.40
N ARG A 356 -3.43 -4.87 10.03
CA ARG A 356 -3.52 -3.59 10.73
C ARG A 356 -3.90 -3.74 12.21
N ILE A 357 -4.95 -4.51 12.51
CA ILE A 357 -5.44 -4.71 13.88
C ILE A 357 -4.38 -5.36 14.78
N ASN A 358 -3.55 -6.26 14.23
CA ASN A 358 -2.45 -6.89 14.95
C ASN A 358 -1.32 -5.89 15.30
N HIS A 359 -1.12 -4.85 14.49
CA HIS A 359 -0.08 -3.84 14.69
C HIS A 359 -0.54 -2.65 15.55
N ASP A 360 -1.84 -2.33 15.57
CA ASP A 360 -2.44 -1.22 16.34
C ASP A 360 -2.56 -1.52 17.86
N GLY A 361 -1.44 -1.85 18.52
CA GLY A 361 -1.34 -2.27 19.93
C GLY A 361 -2.44 -1.73 20.87
N GLY A 362 -3.43 -2.58 21.19
CA GLY A 362 -4.59 -2.25 22.01
C GLY A 362 -5.36 -3.53 22.33
N ASP A 363 -5.83 -3.67 23.57
CA ASP A 363 -6.45 -4.89 24.11
C ASP A 363 -7.87 -4.60 24.61
N GLY A 364 -8.83 -4.66 23.69
CA GLY A 364 -10.26 -4.47 23.97
C GLY A 364 -11.06 -5.71 23.57
N GLU A 365 -12.10 -6.05 24.35
CA GLU A 365 -12.93 -7.23 24.08
C GLU A 365 -13.54 -7.24 22.68
N GLU A 366 -13.97 -6.08 22.17
CA GLU A 366 -14.53 -5.93 20.83
C GLU A 366 -13.48 -6.26 19.75
N LYS A 367 -12.27 -5.70 19.90
CA LYS A 367 -11.13 -5.99 19.03
C LYS A 367 -10.80 -7.49 19.03
N GLN A 368 -10.80 -8.13 20.20
CA GLN A 368 -10.51 -9.55 20.31
C GLN A 368 -11.58 -10.42 19.64
N ARG A 369 -12.86 -10.01 19.71
CA ARG A 369 -13.96 -10.68 18.98
C ARG A 369 -13.79 -10.54 17.47
N THR A 370 -13.49 -9.34 16.97
CA THR A 370 -13.25 -9.10 15.54
C THR A 370 -12.05 -9.90 15.04
N VAL A 371 -10.93 -9.95 15.79
CA VAL A 371 -9.75 -10.76 15.43
C VAL A 371 -10.08 -12.25 15.35
N LYS A 372 -10.85 -12.77 16.31
CA LYS A 372 -11.30 -14.18 16.28
C LYS A 372 -12.14 -14.47 15.05
N LEU A 373 -13.07 -13.58 14.68
CA LEU A 373 -13.88 -13.72 13.48
C LEU A 373 -13.02 -13.66 12.21
N LEU A 374 -12.14 -12.65 12.09
CA LEU A 374 -11.20 -12.50 10.97
C LEU A 374 -10.39 -13.77 10.71
N ASN A 375 -9.74 -14.29 11.75
CA ASN A 375 -8.94 -15.51 11.64
C ASN A 375 -9.78 -16.72 11.19
N LYS A 376 -11.02 -16.82 11.69
CA LYS A 376 -11.96 -17.89 11.30
C LYS A 376 -12.40 -17.78 9.84
N LEU A 377 -12.59 -16.56 9.34
CA LEU A 377 -12.96 -16.29 7.94
C LEU A 377 -11.79 -16.59 7.00
N LEU A 378 -10.60 -16.05 7.32
CA LEU A 378 -9.38 -16.28 6.54
C LEU A 378 -9.02 -17.77 6.46
N GLN A 379 -9.18 -18.54 7.55
CA GLN A 379 -8.93 -19.99 7.53
C GLN A 379 -9.85 -20.74 6.55
N LYS A 380 -11.10 -20.32 6.43
CA LYS A 380 -12.06 -20.97 5.51
C LYS A 380 -11.82 -20.61 4.05
N MET A 381 -11.28 -19.44 3.78
CA MET A 381 -10.96 -18.98 2.41
C MET A 381 -9.62 -19.53 1.88
N LYS A 382 -8.82 -20.18 2.73
CA LYS A 382 -7.55 -20.84 2.36
C LYS A 382 -7.73 -22.30 1.91
N VAL A 383 -8.97 -22.81 1.94
CA VAL A 383 -9.38 -24.14 1.42
C VAL A 383 -10.02 -23.93 0.07
#